data_AF-A0A2D7UAY4-F1
#
_entry.id   AF-A0A2D7UAY4-F1
#
_cell.length_a   1.000
_cell.length_b   1.000
_cell.length_c   1.000
_cell.angle_alpha   90.00
_cell.angle_beta   90.00
_cell.angle_gamma   90.00
#
_symmetry.space_group_name_H-M   'P 1'
#
loop_
_entity.id
_entity.type
_entity.pdbx_description
1 polymer ?
#
loop_
_entity_poly.entity_id
_entity_poly.type
_entity_poly.pdbx_seq_one_letter_code
_entity_poly.pdbx_strand_id
1 'polypeptide(L)'
;MTLAMMPGFGNDFETEALAGALPQGRNSPQKCAYGLYAEQLSGSPFTAPRATNERSWLYRIRPSVRHSGRFARTDVPLWKTAPDGDPDDLPLGQYRWNPLPLPDGAVDFIDGVRTMTSTGDARQHVGMTTGIYTMTRAMTDRVLVNADAEMMIVPQQGEIEIFTEMGRMRVAPGHIAIVPRGMMAKYSPLGSTARGYLCENYGAKFTLPDRGPIGANCLANPRDFKTPVAAFEDSETAHQLVIKWCGGFHVTELGHSPLDVVAWHGNYVPCCYDLSTFSPVGAIAFDHPDPSIFTVLTAPSETAGTANIDFVIFPPRWAVAEDTFRPPWYHRNIMSEFMGLITGQYDAKEEGFVPGGASLHNMMLPHGPDLDAFEKASNADLKPVKLTNTMAFMFETRFPQKVSHFAATTDSLQDDYIDCWGGLKKQFDGTP
;
A
#
# COMPACT_ATOMS: atom_id res chain seq x y z
N MET A 1 -12.31 3.77 -22.08
CA MET A 1 -11.45 4.94 -22.33
C MET A 1 -10.40 4.97 -21.23
N THR A 2 -9.13 5.16 -21.58
CA THR A 2 -8.03 5.37 -20.61
C THR A 2 -8.17 6.75 -19.98
N LEU A 3 -8.03 6.84 -18.65
CA LEU A 3 -8.01 8.12 -17.95
C LEU A 3 -6.70 8.86 -18.26
N ALA A 4 -6.77 10.18 -18.45
CA ALA A 4 -5.59 11.00 -18.60
C ALA A 4 -4.87 11.14 -17.24
N MET A 5 -3.55 10.98 -17.24
CA MET A 5 -2.71 11.04 -16.03
C MET A 5 -1.40 11.78 -16.33
N MET A 6 -0.81 12.41 -15.31
CA MET A 6 0.44 13.16 -15.38
C MET A 6 1.60 12.34 -14.79
N PRO A 7 2.73 12.17 -15.49
CA PRO A 7 3.86 11.40 -14.99
C PRO A 7 4.78 12.20 -14.07
N GLY A 8 5.43 11.52 -13.12
CA GLY A 8 6.58 12.03 -12.36
C GLY A 8 6.38 12.07 -10.85
N PHE A 9 6.97 11.11 -10.14
CA PHE A 9 6.95 11.08 -8.68
C PHE A 9 7.55 12.34 -8.07
N GLY A 10 6.80 13.00 -7.18
CA GLY A 10 7.26 14.18 -6.42
C GLY A 10 7.29 15.50 -7.21
N ASN A 11 6.74 15.55 -8.42
CA ASN A 11 6.60 16.81 -9.17
C ASN A 11 5.68 17.82 -8.46
N ASP A 12 5.86 19.11 -8.78
CA ASP A 12 4.84 20.14 -8.55
C ASP A 12 3.95 20.19 -9.80
N PHE A 13 2.79 19.54 -9.73
CA PHE A 13 1.86 19.41 -10.85
C PHE A 13 0.92 20.60 -10.93
N GLU A 14 0.36 20.84 -12.11
CA GLU A 14 -0.75 21.77 -12.32
C GLU A 14 -1.77 21.16 -13.28
N THR A 15 -3.05 21.23 -12.94
CA THR A 15 -4.12 20.71 -13.79
C THR A 15 -5.45 21.42 -13.51
N GLU A 16 -6.26 21.57 -14.56
CA GLU A 16 -7.58 22.18 -14.49
C GLU A 16 -8.57 21.44 -15.37
N ALA A 17 -9.77 21.20 -14.84
CA ALA A 17 -10.88 20.61 -15.59
C ALA A 17 -11.61 21.65 -16.44
N LEU A 18 -11.50 22.93 -16.09
CA LEU A 18 -12.05 24.08 -16.81
C LEU A 18 -10.93 25.07 -17.14
N ALA A 19 -10.86 25.53 -18.39
CA ALA A 19 -9.79 26.39 -18.88
C ALA A 19 -9.68 27.71 -18.10
N GLY A 20 -8.50 28.01 -17.55
CA GLY A 20 -8.25 29.22 -16.76
C GLY A 20 -8.81 29.17 -15.34
N ALA A 21 -9.12 27.99 -14.82
CA ALA A 21 -9.52 27.82 -13.42
C ALA A 21 -8.32 28.04 -12.47
N LEU A 22 -7.11 27.69 -12.89
CA LEU A 22 -5.89 27.97 -12.12
C LEU A 22 -5.51 29.46 -12.17
N PRO A 23 -5.41 30.14 -11.03
CA PRO A 23 -4.91 31.51 -10.99
C PRO A 23 -3.44 31.59 -11.40
N GLN A 24 -3.12 32.61 -12.21
CA GLN A 24 -1.77 32.81 -12.72
C GLN A 24 -0.97 33.76 -11.82
N GLY A 25 0.23 33.32 -11.41
CA GLY A 25 1.20 34.13 -10.64
C GLY A 25 0.83 34.38 -9.17
N ARG A 26 -0.17 33.68 -8.61
CA ARG A 26 -0.57 33.75 -7.19
C ARG A 26 -1.44 32.56 -6.81
N ASN A 27 -1.49 32.20 -5.53
CA ASN A 27 -2.34 31.10 -5.06
C ASN A 27 -3.70 31.58 -4.50
N SER A 28 -3.76 32.81 -3.99
CA SER A 28 -4.93 33.33 -3.26
C SER A 28 -5.42 34.64 -3.89
N PRO A 29 -6.02 34.60 -5.10
CA PRO A 29 -6.61 35.80 -5.69
C PRO A 29 -7.79 36.28 -4.85
N GLN A 30 -8.08 37.59 -4.88
CA GLN A 30 -9.27 38.14 -4.22
C GLN A 30 -10.57 37.53 -4.76
N LYS A 31 -10.58 37.18 -6.05
CA LYS A 31 -11.67 36.48 -6.74
C LYS A 31 -11.07 35.36 -7.58
N CYS A 32 -11.27 34.11 -7.19
CA CYS A 32 -10.88 32.99 -8.04
C CYS A 32 -11.73 32.97 -9.31
N ALA A 33 -11.17 32.40 -10.38
CA ALA A 33 -11.95 32.08 -11.57
C ALA A 33 -13.17 31.21 -11.19
N TYR A 34 -14.26 31.34 -11.95
CA TYR A 34 -15.50 30.60 -11.74
C TYR A 34 -16.15 30.75 -10.34
N GLY A 35 -15.71 31.70 -9.52
CA GLY A 35 -16.22 31.86 -8.15
C GLY A 35 -15.76 30.76 -7.18
N LEU A 36 -14.69 30.04 -7.52
CA LEU A 36 -14.14 28.96 -6.71
C LEU A 36 -13.55 29.47 -5.39
N TYR A 37 -13.37 28.55 -4.45
CA TYR A 37 -12.62 28.77 -3.21
C TYR A 37 -11.21 28.21 -3.36
N ALA A 38 -10.21 29.01 -3.02
CA ALA A 38 -8.84 28.54 -2.88
C ALA A 38 -8.66 27.92 -1.48
N GLU A 39 -8.17 26.68 -1.44
CA GLU A 39 -7.91 25.92 -0.23
C GLU A 39 -6.52 25.27 -0.34
N GLN A 40 -5.80 25.15 0.78
CA GLN A 40 -4.52 24.46 0.81
C GLN A 40 -4.62 23.19 1.65
N LEU A 41 -4.28 22.06 1.05
CA LEU A 41 -4.01 20.82 1.75
C LEU A 41 -2.51 20.74 2.04
N SER A 42 -2.13 20.77 3.32
CA SER A 42 -0.73 20.70 3.76
C SER A 42 -0.39 19.29 4.22
N GLY A 43 0.49 18.61 3.49
CA GLY A 43 0.96 17.26 3.83
C GLY A 43 2.15 17.22 4.78
N SER A 44 2.80 18.37 4.97
CA SER A 44 3.96 18.55 5.86
C SER A 44 3.83 19.82 6.70
N PRO A 45 4.60 19.95 7.80
CA PRO A 45 4.75 21.24 8.48
C PRO A 45 5.29 22.31 7.54
N PHE A 46 4.82 23.56 7.69
CA PHE A 46 5.21 24.66 6.79
C PHE A 46 6.72 24.90 6.68
N THR A 47 7.47 24.59 7.74
CA THR A 47 8.93 24.77 7.81
C THR A 47 9.72 23.55 7.38
N ALA A 48 9.07 22.50 6.86
CA ALA A 48 9.75 21.35 6.28
C ALA A 48 10.74 21.82 5.20
N PRO A 49 11.96 21.25 5.14
CA PRO A 49 12.90 21.53 4.05
C PRO A 49 12.24 21.36 2.69
N ARG A 50 12.61 22.17 1.70
CA ARG A 50 11.95 22.17 0.37
C ARG A 50 11.82 20.76 -0.25
N ALA A 51 12.83 19.91 -0.08
CA ALA A 51 12.84 18.55 -0.62
C ALA A 51 11.77 17.63 0.00
N THR A 52 11.26 17.96 1.18
CA THR A 52 10.25 17.21 1.93
C THR A 52 9.03 18.06 2.27
N ASN A 53 8.92 19.27 1.70
CA ASN A 53 7.80 20.17 1.91
C ASN A 53 6.68 19.81 0.93
N GLU A 54 5.51 19.52 1.47
CA GLU A 54 4.38 18.97 0.74
C GLU A 54 3.12 19.78 0.95
N ARG A 55 2.56 20.23 -0.18
CA ARG A 55 1.33 21.01 -0.21
C ARG A 55 0.69 20.99 -1.60
N SER A 56 -0.63 21.03 -1.59
CA SER A 56 -1.44 21.23 -2.79
C SER A 56 -2.48 22.31 -2.58
N TRP A 57 -2.62 23.18 -3.56
CA TRP A 57 -3.68 24.18 -3.63
C TRP A 57 -4.82 23.64 -4.47
N LEU A 58 -6.03 23.71 -3.90
CA LEU A 58 -7.28 23.23 -4.48
C LEU A 58 -8.17 24.44 -4.78
N TYR A 59 -8.73 24.48 -5.99
CA TYR A 59 -9.72 25.47 -6.39
C TYR A 59 -11.05 24.74 -6.58
N ARG A 60 -11.91 24.85 -5.57
CA ARG A 60 -13.07 23.99 -5.36
C ARG A 60 -14.38 24.76 -5.27
N ILE A 61 -15.50 24.09 -5.54
CA ILE A 61 -16.84 24.71 -5.59
C ILE A 61 -17.27 25.18 -4.19
N ARG A 62 -17.08 24.35 -3.16
CA ARG A 62 -17.30 24.70 -1.75
C ARG A 62 -16.02 24.40 -0.96
N PRO A 63 -15.66 25.18 0.06
CA PRO A 63 -14.47 24.88 0.87
C PRO A 63 -14.73 23.67 1.81
N SER A 64 -13.69 22.92 2.19
CA SER A 64 -13.75 21.72 3.07
C SER A 64 -14.43 21.97 4.40
N VAL A 65 -14.40 23.20 4.91
CA VAL A 65 -15.15 23.58 6.12
C VAL A 65 -16.68 23.47 5.94
N ARG A 66 -17.18 23.39 4.70
CA ARG A 66 -18.56 23.05 4.34
C ARG A 66 -18.77 21.58 4.00
N HIS A 67 -17.70 20.81 3.86
CA HIS A 67 -17.71 19.34 3.83
C HIS A 67 -17.55 18.74 5.24
N SER A 68 -17.68 19.56 6.28
CA SER A 68 -17.67 19.15 7.68
C SER A 68 -18.99 19.52 8.34
N GLY A 69 -19.40 18.72 9.32
CA GLY A 69 -20.65 18.91 10.06
C GLY A 69 -20.54 18.43 11.50
N ARG A 70 -21.69 18.15 12.12
CA ARG A 70 -21.71 17.44 13.40
C ARG A 70 -21.42 15.97 13.12
N PHE A 71 -20.28 15.50 13.59
CA PHE A 71 -19.89 14.10 13.46
C PHE A 71 -20.61 13.24 14.51
N ALA A 72 -21.08 12.08 14.07
CA ALA A 72 -21.51 10.99 14.92
C ALA A 72 -20.50 9.84 14.81
N ARG A 73 -20.29 9.09 15.90
CA ARG A 73 -19.47 7.88 15.84
C ARG A 73 -20.20 6.83 15.00
N THR A 74 -19.44 6.09 14.19
CA THR A 74 -19.92 4.91 13.46
C THR A 74 -18.96 3.76 13.70
N ASP A 75 -19.47 2.54 13.70
CA ASP A 75 -18.65 1.35 13.97
C ASP A 75 -18.17 0.73 12.67
N VAL A 76 -16.85 0.52 12.58
CA VAL A 76 -16.19 -0.26 11.52
C VAL A 76 -15.28 -1.28 12.23
N PRO A 77 -15.87 -2.35 12.80
CA PRO A 77 -15.24 -3.10 13.87
C PRO A 77 -13.99 -3.87 13.46
N LEU A 78 -13.83 -4.16 12.17
CA LEU A 78 -12.74 -4.97 11.62
C LEU A 78 -11.64 -4.14 10.94
N TRP A 79 -11.83 -2.83 10.82
CA TRP A 79 -10.78 -1.91 10.41
C TRP A 79 -10.19 -1.24 11.65
N LYS A 80 -9.05 -1.78 12.10
CA LYS A 80 -8.36 -1.38 13.33
C LYS A 80 -7.20 -0.43 13.05
N THR A 81 -6.61 0.11 14.09
CA THR A 81 -5.49 1.06 14.05
C THR A 81 -4.57 0.81 15.20
N ALA A 82 -3.26 0.84 14.97
CA ALA A 82 -2.31 0.60 16.04
C ALA A 82 -2.36 1.73 17.10
N PRO A 83 -2.26 1.39 18.40
CA PRO A 83 -2.08 0.05 18.92
C PRO A 83 -3.38 -0.79 18.88
N ASP A 84 -3.29 -2.00 18.32
CA ASP A 84 -4.35 -3.01 18.26
C ASP A 84 -3.73 -4.41 18.32
N GLY A 85 -4.52 -5.40 18.74
CA GLY A 85 -4.08 -6.80 18.90
C GLY A 85 -3.74 -7.12 20.36
N ASP A 86 -4.33 -8.21 20.85
CA ASP A 86 -4.08 -8.74 22.18
C ASP A 86 -2.93 -9.78 22.11
N PRO A 87 -1.88 -9.71 22.95
CA PRO A 87 -0.87 -10.77 23.01
C PRO A 87 -1.44 -12.16 23.29
N ASP A 88 -2.66 -12.26 23.84
CA ASP A 88 -3.30 -13.54 24.18
C ASP A 88 -4.11 -14.15 23.02
N ASP A 89 -4.32 -13.44 21.90
CA ASP A 89 -5.12 -13.94 20.77
C ASP A 89 -4.41 -15.09 20.02
N LEU A 90 -3.08 -15.06 19.89
CA LEU A 90 -2.28 -16.14 19.30
C LEU A 90 -0.90 -16.27 19.97
N PRO A 91 -0.39 -17.50 20.18
CA PRO A 91 0.96 -17.72 20.69
C PRO A 91 2.01 -17.39 19.61
N LEU A 92 3.13 -16.77 19.99
CA LEU A 92 4.21 -16.38 19.08
C LEU A 92 4.56 -17.48 18.05
N GLY A 93 4.52 -17.14 16.76
CA GLY A 93 4.86 -18.06 15.68
C GLY A 93 4.89 -17.38 14.31
N GLN A 94 5.19 -18.18 13.29
CA GLN A 94 5.05 -17.84 11.88
C GLN A 94 3.62 -18.16 11.45
N TYR A 95 2.94 -17.22 10.81
CA TYR A 95 1.56 -17.42 10.38
C TYR A 95 1.41 -17.28 8.87
N ARG A 96 0.43 -18.00 8.33
CA ARG A 96 0.04 -17.93 6.92
C ARG A 96 -1.46 -18.01 6.82
N TRP A 97 -2.03 -17.19 5.94
CA TRP A 97 -3.46 -17.13 5.68
C TRP A 97 -3.74 -17.43 4.21
N ASN A 98 -4.76 -18.25 3.98
CA ASN A 98 -5.43 -18.39 2.70
C ASN A 98 -6.08 -17.05 2.27
N PRO A 99 -6.43 -16.88 0.99
CA PRO A 99 -7.16 -15.69 0.54
C PRO A 99 -8.48 -15.54 1.27
N LEU A 100 -8.74 -14.36 1.82
CA LEU A 100 -10.03 -14.09 2.46
C LEU A 100 -11.17 -14.27 1.44
N PRO A 101 -12.29 -14.89 1.83
CA PRO A 101 -13.45 -15.02 0.97
C PRO A 101 -14.01 -13.64 0.61
N LEU A 102 -14.58 -13.52 -0.59
CA LEU A 102 -15.36 -12.34 -0.93
C LEU A 102 -16.64 -12.32 -0.08
N PRO A 103 -17.09 -11.15 0.39
CA PRO A 103 -18.24 -11.05 1.26
C PRO A 103 -19.53 -11.33 0.49
N ASP A 104 -20.50 -11.91 1.18
CA ASP A 104 -21.88 -11.96 0.71
C ASP A 104 -22.55 -10.58 0.85
N GLY A 105 -23.45 -10.26 -0.08
CA GLY A 105 -24.23 -9.03 -0.04
C GLY A 105 -23.45 -7.78 -0.48
N ALA A 106 -23.90 -6.61 -0.03
CA ALA A 106 -23.44 -5.30 -0.50
C ALA A 106 -22.44 -4.67 0.48
N VAL A 107 -21.15 -4.81 0.18
CA VAL A 107 -20.03 -4.33 1.01
C VAL A 107 -19.20 -3.36 0.18
N ASP A 108 -19.06 -2.12 0.65
CA ASP A 108 -18.15 -1.14 0.05
C ASP A 108 -16.75 -1.22 0.66
N PHE A 109 -15.82 -0.36 0.21
CA PHE A 109 -14.43 -0.40 0.68
C PHE A 109 -14.32 -0.24 2.20
N ILE A 110 -15.05 0.68 2.81
CA ILE A 110 -14.94 0.97 4.25
C ILE A 110 -15.37 -0.24 5.07
N ASP A 111 -16.53 -0.79 4.72
CA ASP A 111 -17.11 -1.93 5.45
C ASP A 111 -16.34 -3.24 5.14
N GLY A 112 -15.55 -3.24 4.07
CA GLY A 112 -14.80 -4.37 3.54
C GLY A 112 -13.36 -4.53 4.03
N VAL A 113 -12.79 -3.54 4.73
CA VAL A 113 -11.43 -3.67 5.27
C VAL A 113 -11.40 -4.61 6.47
N ARG A 114 -10.39 -5.48 6.50
CA ARG A 114 -10.02 -6.35 7.61
C ARG A 114 -8.56 -6.11 7.95
N THR A 115 -8.28 -5.54 9.12
CA THR A 115 -6.90 -5.40 9.60
C THR A 115 -6.36 -6.79 9.92
N MET A 116 -5.22 -7.14 9.33
CA MET A 116 -4.51 -8.39 9.58
C MET A 116 -3.49 -8.23 10.70
N THR A 117 -2.67 -7.18 10.61
CA THR A 117 -1.66 -6.86 11.61
C THR A 117 -1.60 -5.37 11.89
N SER A 118 -1.13 -5.02 13.09
CA SER A 118 -0.89 -3.64 13.51
C SER A 118 0.45 -3.49 14.22
N THR A 119 1.08 -2.33 14.12
CA THR A 119 2.26 -2.00 14.90
C THR A 119 2.45 -0.50 15.06
N GLY A 120 3.15 -0.08 16.12
CA GLY A 120 3.34 1.32 16.48
C GLY A 120 2.10 1.96 17.13
N ASP A 121 1.95 3.27 16.94
CA ASP A 121 0.85 4.07 17.49
C ASP A 121 0.52 5.22 16.52
N ALA A 122 -0.69 5.19 15.95
CA ALA A 122 -1.14 6.21 15.02
C ALA A 122 -1.16 7.62 15.65
N ARG A 123 -1.34 7.74 16.97
CA ARG A 123 -1.32 9.03 17.68
C ARG A 123 0.09 9.61 17.81
N GLN A 124 1.11 8.76 17.68
CA GLN A 124 2.51 9.15 17.68
C GLN A 124 3.08 9.25 16.25
N HIS A 125 2.26 9.01 15.23
CA HIS A 125 2.69 8.98 13.82
C HIS A 125 3.84 8.01 13.59
N VAL A 126 3.72 6.78 14.08
CA VAL A 126 4.77 5.75 13.93
C VAL A 126 4.14 4.37 13.74
N GLY A 127 4.75 3.55 12.89
CA GLY A 127 4.27 2.21 12.57
C GLY A 127 3.27 2.19 11.42
N MET A 128 2.46 1.13 11.38
CA MET A 128 1.51 0.86 10.32
C MET A 128 0.40 -0.10 10.73
N THR A 129 -0.66 -0.16 9.94
CA THR A 129 -1.52 -1.34 9.85
C THR A 129 -1.41 -1.98 8.48
N THR A 130 -1.47 -3.30 8.45
CA THR A 130 -1.66 -4.07 7.23
C THR A 130 -3.05 -4.69 7.26
N GLY A 131 -3.81 -4.54 6.18
CA GLY A 131 -5.14 -5.10 6.04
C GLY A 131 -5.36 -5.72 4.66
N ILE A 132 -6.46 -6.47 4.57
CA ILE A 132 -7.03 -6.97 3.31
C ILE A 132 -8.39 -6.31 3.15
N TYR A 133 -8.68 -5.75 1.99
CA TYR A 133 -10.01 -5.23 1.66
C TYR A 133 -10.72 -6.18 0.72
N THR A 134 -12.04 -6.29 0.87
CA THR A 134 -12.93 -6.98 -0.06
C THR A 134 -14.17 -6.13 -0.31
N MET A 135 -14.56 -5.94 -1.57
CA MET A 135 -15.70 -5.10 -1.95
C MET A 135 -16.57 -5.79 -3.00
N THR A 136 -17.87 -5.55 -2.92
CA THR A 136 -18.90 -5.97 -3.87
C THR A 136 -19.76 -4.80 -4.35
N ARG A 137 -19.58 -3.60 -3.75
CA ARG A 137 -20.34 -2.39 -4.05
C ARG A 137 -19.42 -1.17 -4.15
N ALA A 138 -19.77 -0.26 -5.07
CA ALA A 138 -19.15 1.04 -5.17
C ALA A 138 -19.53 1.98 -4.03
N MET A 139 -18.60 2.84 -3.61
CA MET A 139 -18.92 4.01 -2.80
C MET A 139 -19.47 5.12 -3.71
N THR A 140 -20.80 5.22 -3.83
CA THR A 140 -21.45 6.22 -4.72
C THR A 140 -21.52 7.59 -4.04
N ASP A 141 -22.29 7.66 -2.95
CA ASP A 141 -22.57 8.88 -2.16
C ASP A 141 -21.92 8.81 -0.77
N ARG A 142 -20.78 8.11 -0.66
CA ARG A 142 -20.01 7.95 0.57
C ARG A 142 -18.55 8.22 0.24
N VAL A 143 -17.88 9.03 1.06
CA VAL A 143 -16.50 9.47 0.85
C VAL A 143 -15.71 9.24 2.14
N LEU A 144 -14.49 8.73 2.01
CA LEU A 144 -13.59 8.46 3.12
C LEU A 144 -12.51 9.54 3.20
N VAL A 145 -12.20 9.95 4.43
CA VAL A 145 -10.95 10.62 4.80
C VAL A 145 -10.23 9.75 5.81
N ASN A 146 -8.98 9.40 5.53
CA ASN A 146 -8.11 8.78 6.54
C ASN A 146 -7.19 9.85 7.14
N ALA A 147 -7.51 10.31 8.36
CA ALA A 147 -6.69 11.29 9.05
C ALA A 147 -5.49 10.67 9.78
N ASP A 148 -5.46 9.34 9.92
CA ASP A 148 -4.42 8.63 10.66
C ASP A 148 -3.21 8.31 9.78
N ALA A 149 -3.43 8.05 8.50
CA ALA A 149 -2.44 7.41 7.65
C ALA A 149 -2.46 7.88 6.19
N GLU A 150 -1.29 7.83 5.56
CA GLU A 150 -1.21 7.66 4.11
C GLU A 150 -1.56 6.19 3.78
N MET A 151 -2.33 5.97 2.71
CA MET A 151 -2.78 4.64 2.32
C MET A 151 -2.09 4.16 1.05
N MET A 152 -1.44 3.00 1.11
CA MET A 152 -1.01 2.24 -0.05
C MET A 152 -2.00 1.11 -0.33
N ILE A 153 -2.60 1.13 -1.51
CA ILE A 153 -3.58 0.14 -1.97
C ILE A 153 -2.92 -0.76 -3.03
N VAL A 154 -2.99 -2.07 -2.83
CA VAL A 154 -2.40 -3.09 -3.70
C VAL A 154 -3.50 -4.06 -4.18
N PRO A 155 -4.18 -3.79 -5.31
CA PRO A 155 -5.21 -4.68 -5.83
C PRO A 155 -4.65 -6.07 -6.18
N GLN A 156 -5.42 -7.10 -5.86
CA GLN A 156 -5.08 -8.50 -6.13
C GLN A 156 -6.09 -9.14 -7.09
N GLN A 157 -7.38 -8.88 -6.89
CA GLN A 157 -8.48 -9.34 -7.74
C GLN A 157 -9.41 -8.17 -8.02
N GLY A 158 -9.79 -8.00 -9.29
CA GLY A 158 -10.68 -6.92 -9.72
C GLY A 158 -9.97 -5.56 -9.80
N GLU A 159 -10.28 -4.81 -10.84
CA GLU A 159 -9.83 -3.42 -10.99
C GLU A 159 -10.73 -2.49 -10.16
N ILE A 160 -10.12 -1.50 -9.51
CA ILE A 160 -10.83 -0.47 -8.76
C ILE A 160 -10.63 0.91 -9.39
N GLU A 161 -11.66 1.75 -9.33
CA GLU A 161 -11.54 3.19 -9.55
C GLU A 161 -11.47 3.88 -8.19
N ILE A 162 -10.48 4.74 -8.02
CA ILE A 162 -10.31 5.61 -6.85
C ILE A 162 -10.53 7.04 -7.35
N PHE A 163 -11.61 7.65 -6.89
CA PHE A 163 -11.89 9.05 -7.16
C PHE A 163 -11.56 9.88 -5.93
N THR A 164 -10.47 10.64 -6.04
CA THR A 164 -9.95 11.54 -5.01
C THR A 164 -10.36 12.99 -5.27
N GLU A 165 -10.10 13.88 -4.32
CA GLU A 165 -10.17 15.34 -4.54
C GLU A 165 -9.36 15.81 -5.76
N MET A 166 -8.31 15.09 -6.16
CA MET A 166 -7.41 15.51 -7.25
C MET A 166 -7.71 14.83 -8.59
N GLY A 167 -8.75 14.01 -8.64
CA GLY A 167 -9.20 13.31 -9.85
C GLY A 167 -9.28 11.81 -9.70
N ARG A 168 -9.43 11.12 -10.84
CA ARG A 168 -9.75 9.70 -10.92
C ARG A 168 -8.54 8.88 -11.36
N MET A 169 -8.29 7.78 -10.67
CA MET A 169 -7.30 6.79 -11.07
C MET A 169 -7.91 5.39 -11.09
N ARG A 170 -7.52 4.59 -12.07
CA ARG A 170 -7.87 3.18 -12.15
C ARG A 170 -6.66 2.34 -11.79
N VAL A 171 -6.88 1.35 -10.93
CA VAL A 171 -5.83 0.55 -10.32
C VAL A 171 -6.21 -0.92 -10.46
N ALA A 172 -5.54 -1.59 -11.39
CA ALA A 172 -5.73 -3.02 -11.65
C ALA A 172 -4.73 -3.85 -10.82
N PRO A 173 -4.96 -5.17 -10.65
CA PRO A 173 -3.93 -6.05 -10.13
C PRO A 173 -2.61 -5.91 -10.90
N GLY A 174 -1.50 -5.81 -10.17
CA GLY A 174 -0.18 -5.47 -10.72
C GLY A 174 0.13 -3.97 -10.73
N HIS A 175 -0.80 -3.13 -10.29
CA HIS A 175 -0.54 -1.72 -9.96
C HIS A 175 -0.62 -1.51 -8.44
N ILE A 176 -0.05 -0.42 -7.97
CA ILE A 176 -0.32 0.13 -6.63
C ILE A 176 -0.88 1.54 -6.74
N ALA A 177 -1.54 2.00 -5.68
CA ALA A 177 -1.93 3.39 -5.53
C ALA A 177 -1.58 3.94 -4.14
N ILE A 178 -1.22 5.21 -4.09
CA ILE A 178 -0.99 6.00 -2.89
C ILE A 178 -2.09 7.05 -2.78
N VAL A 179 -2.77 7.08 -1.65
CA VAL A 179 -3.73 8.13 -1.28
C VAL A 179 -3.18 8.86 -0.05
N PRO A 180 -2.82 10.14 -0.18
CA PRO A 180 -2.23 10.89 0.91
C PRO A 180 -3.14 11.02 2.13
N ARG A 181 -2.54 11.13 3.32
CA ARG A 181 -3.27 11.35 4.58
C ARG A 181 -4.15 12.59 4.47
N GLY A 182 -5.39 12.49 4.94
CA GLY A 182 -6.36 13.58 4.99
C GLY A 182 -7.07 13.86 3.67
N MET A 183 -6.70 13.19 2.57
CA MET A 183 -7.36 13.36 1.28
C MET A 183 -8.71 12.65 1.25
N MET A 184 -9.73 13.33 0.71
CA MET A 184 -11.04 12.73 0.49
C MET A 184 -11.00 11.82 -0.74
N ALA A 185 -11.53 10.60 -0.61
CA ALA A 185 -11.62 9.66 -1.72
C ALA A 185 -12.83 8.72 -1.59
N LYS A 186 -13.35 8.28 -2.74
CA LYS A 186 -14.29 7.16 -2.83
C LYS A 186 -13.75 6.07 -3.75
N TYR A 187 -14.13 4.83 -3.44
CA TYR A 187 -13.56 3.61 -4.01
C TYR A 187 -14.65 2.75 -4.63
N SER A 188 -14.44 2.30 -5.86
CA SER A 188 -15.44 1.58 -6.62
C SER A 188 -14.83 0.36 -7.32
N PRO A 189 -15.38 -0.86 -7.17
CA PRO A 189 -15.01 -1.94 -8.07
C PRO A 189 -15.54 -1.61 -9.47
N LEU A 190 -14.70 -1.79 -10.50
CA LEU A 190 -15.14 -1.66 -11.89
C LEU A 190 -15.84 -2.92 -12.41
N GLY A 191 -15.63 -4.05 -11.73
CA GLY A 191 -16.37 -5.29 -11.91
C GLY A 191 -17.41 -5.51 -10.81
N SER A 192 -17.85 -6.76 -10.63
CA SER A 192 -18.77 -7.14 -9.55
C SER A 192 -18.12 -7.15 -8.17
N THR A 193 -16.81 -7.44 -8.10
CA THR A 193 -16.07 -7.55 -6.85
C THR A 193 -14.63 -7.09 -7.02
N ALA A 194 -13.99 -6.71 -5.91
CA ALA A 194 -12.54 -6.56 -5.84
C ALA A 194 -11.99 -6.98 -4.47
N ARG A 195 -10.75 -7.45 -4.45
CA ARG A 195 -9.97 -7.77 -3.25
C ARG A 195 -8.53 -7.29 -3.43
N GLY A 196 -7.91 -6.85 -2.34
CA GLY A 196 -6.49 -6.49 -2.34
C GLY A 196 -5.99 -6.20 -0.94
N TYR A 197 -4.77 -5.70 -0.88
CA TYR A 197 -4.10 -5.38 0.37
C TYR A 197 -4.08 -3.87 0.59
N LEU A 198 -4.00 -3.48 1.86
CA LEU A 198 -3.94 -2.10 2.31
C LEU A 198 -2.81 -1.98 3.34
N CYS A 199 -1.88 -1.05 3.10
CA CYS A 199 -0.94 -0.60 4.12
C CYS A 199 -1.32 0.84 4.50
N GLU A 200 -1.62 1.07 5.79
CA GLU A 200 -1.82 2.39 6.36
C GLU A 200 -0.53 2.82 7.07
N ASN A 201 0.19 3.77 6.48
CA ASN A 201 1.42 4.32 7.01
C ASN A 201 1.16 5.53 7.92
N TYR A 202 1.44 5.38 9.22
CA TYR A 202 1.29 6.46 10.21
C TYR A 202 2.48 7.42 10.24
N GLY A 203 3.62 7.01 9.67
CA GLY A 203 4.89 7.72 9.75
C GLY A 203 5.09 8.79 8.69
N ALA A 204 6.37 9.03 8.38
CA ALA A 204 6.76 9.78 7.20
C ALA A 204 6.20 9.10 5.95
N LYS A 205 5.75 9.89 4.97
CA LYS A 205 5.20 9.39 3.72
C LYS A 205 6.12 8.39 2.99
N PHE A 206 5.54 7.63 2.08
CA PHE A 206 6.30 6.87 1.12
C PHE A 206 7.09 7.78 0.16
N THR A 207 8.34 7.43 -0.06
CA THR A 207 9.27 8.05 -1.00
C THR A 207 10.05 6.97 -1.76
N LEU A 208 10.73 7.37 -2.83
CA LEU A 208 11.66 6.47 -3.51
C LEU A 208 12.88 6.18 -2.62
N PRO A 209 13.41 4.95 -2.62
CA PRO A 209 14.59 4.62 -1.84
C PRO A 209 15.83 5.33 -2.37
N ASP A 210 16.77 5.62 -1.47
CA ASP A 210 18.12 5.98 -1.88
C ASP A 210 18.76 4.81 -2.64
N ARG A 211 19.25 5.09 -3.84
CA ARG A 211 19.74 4.05 -4.76
C ARG A 211 21.19 3.63 -4.51
N GLY A 212 21.93 4.39 -3.69
CA GLY A 212 23.33 4.12 -3.41
C GLY A 212 24.14 3.86 -4.70
N PRO A 213 24.93 2.77 -4.74
CA PRO A 213 25.73 2.41 -5.92
C PRO A 213 24.96 2.11 -7.21
N ILE A 214 23.64 1.85 -7.16
CA ILE A 214 22.81 1.69 -8.37
C ILE A 214 22.80 3.00 -9.18
N GLY A 215 22.93 4.14 -8.50
CA GLY A 215 23.09 5.45 -9.12
C GLY A 215 21.76 6.11 -9.49
N ALA A 216 21.70 6.72 -10.68
CA ALA A 216 20.63 7.65 -11.04
C ALA A 216 19.40 7.00 -11.71
N ASN A 217 19.37 5.69 -11.92
CA ASN A 217 18.30 4.97 -12.63
C ASN A 217 18.05 3.58 -12.01
N CYS A 218 17.07 2.84 -12.52
CA CYS A 218 16.61 1.52 -12.05
C CYS A 218 15.65 1.57 -10.84
N LEU A 219 15.21 0.39 -10.39
CA LEU A 219 14.11 0.19 -9.44
C LEU A 219 12.81 0.80 -9.99
N ALA A 220 12.04 1.48 -9.14
CA ALA A 220 10.91 2.29 -9.58
C ALA A 220 11.42 3.63 -10.13
N ASN A 221 11.27 3.85 -11.45
CA ASN A 221 11.67 5.12 -12.06
C ASN A 221 10.59 6.19 -11.82
N PRO A 222 10.96 7.43 -11.43
CA PRO A 222 9.99 8.48 -11.10
C PRO A 222 8.96 8.75 -12.20
N ARG A 223 9.36 8.67 -13.49
CA ARG A 223 8.48 8.94 -14.64
C ARG A 223 7.27 8.01 -14.73
N ASP A 224 7.35 6.84 -14.12
CA ASP A 224 6.37 5.77 -14.26
C ASP A 224 5.26 5.85 -13.19
N PHE A 225 5.45 6.68 -12.16
CA PHE A 225 4.37 7.11 -11.26
C PHE A 225 3.46 8.10 -11.97
N LYS A 226 2.15 7.90 -11.85
CA LYS A 226 1.12 8.69 -12.54
C LYS A 226 0.14 9.29 -11.54
N THR A 227 -0.11 10.59 -11.65
CA THR A 227 -1.07 11.35 -10.84
C THR A 227 -2.27 11.75 -11.71
N PRO A 228 -3.52 11.67 -11.22
CA PRO A 228 -4.70 11.98 -12.03
C PRO A 228 -4.74 13.45 -12.43
N VAL A 229 -5.35 13.74 -13.60
CA VAL A 229 -5.74 15.12 -13.94
C VAL A 229 -6.99 15.52 -13.12
N ALA A 230 -7.21 16.82 -12.95
CA ALA A 230 -8.36 17.33 -12.22
C ALA A 230 -9.69 16.78 -12.78
N ALA A 231 -10.55 16.32 -11.89
CA ALA A 231 -11.92 15.92 -12.17
C ALA A 231 -12.77 16.23 -10.94
N PHE A 232 -14.01 16.65 -11.15
CA PHE A 232 -14.90 17.08 -10.07
C PHE A 232 -16.32 16.55 -10.26
N GLU A 233 -17.08 16.56 -9.17
CA GLU A 233 -18.51 16.39 -9.12
C GLU A 233 -19.17 17.69 -8.68
N ASP A 234 -20.12 18.17 -9.48
CA ASP A 234 -21.04 19.23 -9.07
C ASP A 234 -22.42 18.59 -8.89
N SER A 235 -22.65 18.07 -7.68
CA SER A 235 -23.84 17.31 -7.32
C SER A 235 -24.36 17.79 -5.98
N GLU A 236 -25.67 18.03 -5.91
CA GLU A 236 -26.43 18.34 -4.69
C GLU A 236 -27.09 17.09 -4.09
N THR A 237 -26.67 15.89 -4.51
CA THR A 237 -27.12 14.64 -3.87
C THR A 237 -26.56 14.59 -2.45
N ALA A 238 -27.35 14.07 -1.50
CA ALA A 238 -26.88 13.88 -0.13
C ALA A 238 -25.71 12.88 -0.09
N HIS A 239 -24.63 13.23 0.60
CA HIS A 239 -23.44 12.40 0.73
C HIS A 239 -23.09 12.16 2.20
N GLN A 240 -22.51 11.01 2.48
CA GLN A 240 -21.85 10.73 3.75
C GLN A 240 -20.34 10.99 3.64
N LEU A 241 -19.80 11.82 4.53
CA LEU A 241 -18.36 11.90 4.74
C LEU A 241 -18.00 11.09 5.99
N VAL A 242 -17.21 10.04 5.80
CA VAL A 242 -16.65 9.22 6.86
C VAL A 242 -15.20 9.63 7.08
N ILE A 243 -14.85 9.97 8.32
CA ILE A 243 -13.48 10.24 8.73
C ILE A 243 -13.01 9.17 9.71
N LYS A 244 -11.86 8.57 9.39
CA LYS A 244 -11.09 7.75 10.31
C LYS A 244 -10.11 8.65 11.05
N TRP A 245 -10.22 8.70 12.38
CA TRP A 245 -9.45 9.60 13.24
C TRP A 245 -9.12 8.93 14.58
N CYS A 246 -7.83 8.84 14.87
CA CYS A 246 -7.23 8.16 16.00
C CYS A 246 -7.82 6.74 16.22
N GLY A 247 -7.99 5.99 15.14
CA GLY A 247 -8.57 4.63 15.17
C GLY A 247 -10.08 4.55 15.33
N GLY A 248 -10.78 5.68 15.53
CA GLY A 248 -12.24 5.75 15.54
C GLY A 248 -12.80 6.19 14.19
N PHE A 249 -14.00 5.72 13.84
CA PHE A 249 -14.72 6.18 12.66
C PHE A 249 -15.85 7.11 13.05
N HIS A 250 -15.98 8.19 12.29
CA HIS A 250 -17.02 9.19 12.48
C HIS A 250 -17.64 9.54 11.14
N VAL A 251 -18.92 9.82 11.13
CA VAL A 251 -19.69 10.14 9.92
C VAL A 251 -20.43 11.47 10.10
N THR A 252 -20.53 12.23 9.02
CA THR A 252 -21.42 13.39 8.92
C THR A 252 -22.11 13.40 7.55
N GLU A 253 -23.27 14.05 7.49
CA GLU A 253 -24.09 14.16 6.28
C GLU A 253 -23.84 15.50 5.59
N LEU A 254 -23.68 15.46 4.27
CA LEU A 254 -23.48 16.59 3.39
C LEU A 254 -24.64 16.67 2.41
N GLY A 255 -25.01 17.88 1.98
CA GLY A 255 -26.02 18.09 0.94
C GLY A 255 -25.46 18.06 -0.48
N HIS A 256 -24.19 17.68 -0.66
CA HIS A 256 -23.46 17.81 -1.91
C HIS A 256 -22.25 16.87 -1.95
N SER A 257 -21.69 16.63 -3.13
CA SER A 257 -20.43 15.87 -3.26
C SER A 257 -19.24 16.68 -2.73
N PRO A 258 -18.37 16.07 -1.91
CA PRO A 258 -17.13 16.71 -1.47
C PRO A 258 -15.97 16.59 -2.46
N LEU A 259 -16.14 15.85 -3.56
CA LEU A 259 -15.12 15.70 -4.61
C LEU A 259 -15.30 16.79 -5.67
N ASP A 260 -15.24 18.05 -5.24
CA ASP A 260 -15.67 19.24 -5.99
C ASP A 260 -14.52 20.19 -6.39
N VAL A 261 -13.31 19.65 -6.54
CA VAL A 261 -12.10 20.40 -6.92
C VAL A 261 -11.98 20.49 -8.44
N VAL A 262 -12.20 21.69 -8.97
CA VAL A 262 -12.19 21.95 -10.41
C VAL A 262 -10.77 22.07 -10.98
N ALA A 263 -9.84 22.57 -10.18
CA ALA A 263 -8.44 22.69 -10.54
C ALA A 263 -7.56 22.60 -9.32
N TRP A 264 -6.32 22.16 -9.49
CA TRP A 264 -5.35 22.11 -8.40
C TRP A 264 -3.91 22.20 -8.91
N HIS A 265 -3.01 22.65 -8.05
CA HIS A 265 -1.57 22.56 -8.29
C HIS A 265 -0.82 22.22 -7.00
N GLY A 266 0.27 21.47 -7.11
CA GLY A 266 1.10 21.09 -5.97
C GLY A 266 1.77 19.73 -6.08
N ASN A 267 2.37 19.31 -4.97
CA ASN A 267 3.18 18.08 -4.89
C ASN A 267 2.69 17.08 -3.84
N TYR A 268 1.64 17.41 -3.07
CA TYR A 268 0.99 16.47 -2.16
C TYR A 268 -0.20 15.84 -2.88
N VAL A 269 0.04 14.74 -3.60
CA VAL A 269 -0.87 14.23 -4.63
C VAL A 269 -1.09 12.72 -4.51
N PRO A 270 -2.25 12.19 -4.93
CA PRO A 270 -2.39 10.75 -5.12
C PRO A 270 -1.62 10.32 -6.37
N CYS A 271 -1.16 9.08 -6.38
CA CYS A 271 -0.52 8.51 -7.56
C CYS A 271 -0.76 7.01 -7.65
N CYS A 272 -0.65 6.46 -8.86
CA CYS A 272 -0.55 5.03 -9.10
C CYS A 272 0.75 4.68 -9.82
N TYR A 273 1.15 3.41 -9.72
CA TYR A 273 2.36 2.88 -10.33
C TYR A 273 2.14 1.46 -10.83
N ASP A 274 2.57 1.17 -12.06
CA ASP A 274 2.54 -0.17 -12.67
C ASP A 274 3.80 -0.95 -12.28
N LEU A 275 3.65 -2.00 -11.48
CA LEU A 275 4.76 -2.81 -10.98
C LEU A 275 5.52 -3.53 -12.11
N SER A 276 4.92 -3.71 -13.29
CA SER A 276 5.61 -4.28 -14.45
C SER A 276 6.68 -3.37 -15.05
N THR A 277 6.64 -2.07 -14.73
CA THR A 277 7.64 -1.07 -15.16
C THR A 277 8.85 -1.00 -14.23
N PHE A 278 8.86 -1.78 -13.14
CA PHE A 278 10.00 -1.86 -12.24
C PHE A 278 11.21 -2.39 -12.98
N SER A 279 12.36 -1.74 -12.78
CA SER A 279 13.63 -2.13 -13.39
C SER A 279 14.48 -2.88 -12.36
N PRO A 280 14.33 -4.21 -12.22
CA PRO A 280 15.01 -4.97 -11.18
C PRO A 280 16.53 -4.93 -11.34
N VAL A 281 17.22 -4.88 -10.20
CA VAL A 281 18.66 -5.11 -10.07
C VAL A 281 18.84 -6.40 -9.29
N GLY A 282 19.88 -7.17 -9.57
CA GLY A 282 20.14 -8.45 -8.92
C GLY A 282 21.53 -8.98 -9.19
N ALA A 283 21.81 -10.18 -8.71
CA ALA A 283 23.08 -10.86 -8.95
C ALA A 283 23.22 -11.27 -10.42
N ILE A 284 24.26 -10.75 -11.08
CA ILE A 284 24.67 -11.15 -12.44
C ILE A 284 25.88 -12.09 -12.45
N ALA A 285 26.36 -12.50 -11.27
CA ALA A 285 27.47 -13.43 -11.08
C ALA A 285 27.05 -14.58 -10.16
N PHE A 286 27.10 -14.41 -8.84
CA PHE A 286 26.76 -15.42 -7.84
C PHE A 286 26.04 -14.78 -6.63
N ASP A 287 25.65 -15.61 -5.67
CA ASP A 287 24.89 -15.28 -4.45
C ASP A 287 23.44 -14.80 -4.69
N HIS A 288 22.71 -14.65 -3.57
CA HIS A 288 21.36 -14.12 -3.51
C HIS A 288 21.39 -12.74 -2.83
N PRO A 289 21.15 -11.63 -3.56
CA PRO A 289 21.14 -10.28 -2.97
C PRO A 289 20.05 -10.11 -1.93
N ASP A 290 20.29 -9.25 -0.93
CA ASP A 290 19.30 -8.87 0.07
C ASP A 290 18.01 -8.33 -0.60
N PRO A 291 16.81 -8.67 -0.07
CA PRO A 291 15.54 -8.33 -0.71
C PRO A 291 15.27 -6.82 -0.78
N SER A 292 15.98 -6.01 0.02
CA SER A 292 15.92 -4.54 -0.05
C SER A 292 16.29 -3.99 -1.44
N ILE A 293 17.02 -4.75 -2.26
CA ILE A 293 17.29 -4.41 -3.67
C ILE A 293 16.02 -4.33 -4.53
N PHE A 294 14.89 -4.87 -4.05
CA PHE A 294 13.60 -4.81 -4.72
C PHE A 294 12.62 -3.80 -4.11
N THR A 295 13.12 -2.84 -3.31
CA THR A 295 12.30 -1.76 -2.75
C THR A 295 11.72 -0.88 -3.86
N VAL A 296 10.39 -0.71 -3.86
CA VAL A 296 9.66 0.21 -4.75
C VAL A 296 9.48 1.56 -4.07
N LEU A 297 8.98 1.55 -2.83
CA LEU A 297 8.77 2.73 -2.00
C LEU A 297 9.19 2.42 -0.56
N THR A 298 9.71 3.42 0.14
CA THR A 298 10.10 3.36 1.55
C THR A 298 9.48 4.51 2.32
N ALA A 299 9.04 4.27 3.54
CA ALA A 299 8.67 5.27 4.52
C ALA A 299 9.82 5.36 5.53
N PRO A 300 10.64 6.43 5.53
CA PRO A 300 11.80 6.51 6.41
C PRO A 300 11.39 6.68 7.88
N SER A 301 12.27 6.31 8.80
CA SER A 301 12.16 6.68 10.21
C SER A 301 13.12 7.82 10.58
N GLU A 302 13.07 8.25 11.84
CA GLU A 302 14.04 9.17 12.43
C GLU A 302 15.47 8.61 12.50
N THR A 303 15.63 7.28 12.43
CA THR A 303 16.92 6.59 12.44
C THR A 303 17.38 6.34 11.01
N ALA A 304 18.48 6.98 10.61
CA ALA A 304 19.06 6.80 9.28
C ALA A 304 19.40 5.33 9.00
N GLY A 305 18.99 4.83 7.83
CA GLY A 305 19.16 3.43 7.44
C GLY A 305 18.14 2.46 8.05
N THR A 306 17.14 2.95 8.80
CA THR A 306 16.04 2.13 9.32
C THR A 306 14.72 2.69 8.83
N ALA A 307 14.02 1.95 7.97
CA ALA A 307 12.69 2.36 7.51
C ALA A 307 11.63 2.13 8.60
N ASN A 308 10.59 2.99 8.60
CA ASN A 308 9.32 2.63 9.22
C ASN A 308 8.69 1.48 8.44
N ILE A 309 8.69 1.58 7.10
CA ILE A 309 8.13 0.59 6.18
C ILE A 309 8.95 0.55 4.91
N ASP A 310 9.32 -0.64 4.44
CA ASP A 310 9.73 -0.85 3.06
C ASP A 310 8.65 -1.66 2.33
N PHE A 311 8.20 -1.13 1.19
CA PHE A 311 7.37 -1.87 0.24
C PHE A 311 8.28 -2.46 -0.83
N VAL A 312 8.48 -3.77 -0.70
CA VAL A 312 9.38 -4.58 -1.54
C VAL A 312 8.54 -5.47 -2.45
N ILE A 313 8.97 -5.68 -3.69
CA ILE A 313 8.29 -6.60 -4.62
C ILE A 313 9.19 -7.77 -5.04
N PHE A 314 8.59 -8.86 -5.51
CA PHE A 314 9.31 -9.98 -6.11
C PHE A 314 8.78 -10.19 -7.53
N PRO A 315 9.27 -9.40 -8.51
CA PRO A 315 8.72 -9.36 -9.84
C PRO A 315 9.30 -10.50 -10.71
N PRO A 316 8.77 -10.67 -11.94
CA PRO A 316 9.43 -11.47 -12.96
C PRO A 316 10.86 -10.96 -13.20
N ARG A 317 11.85 -11.86 -13.15
CA ARG A 317 13.27 -11.50 -13.22
C ARG A 317 14.11 -12.65 -13.77
N TRP A 318 15.30 -12.34 -14.24
CA TRP A 318 16.28 -13.37 -14.60
C TRP A 318 17.02 -13.84 -13.34
N ALA A 319 17.10 -15.16 -13.17
CA ALA A 319 17.93 -15.83 -12.18
C ALA A 319 19.12 -16.47 -12.91
N VAL A 320 20.31 -15.90 -12.74
CA VAL A 320 21.53 -16.29 -13.47
C VAL A 320 22.69 -16.65 -12.56
N ALA A 321 22.53 -16.52 -11.23
CA ALA A 321 23.60 -16.76 -10.27
C ALA A 321 24.21 -18.17 -10.44
N GLU A 322 25.52 -18.23 -10.61
CA GLU A 322 26.33 -19.45 -10.76
C GLU A 322 26.68 -20.04 -9.38
N ASP A 323 26.77 -21.36 -9.28
CA ASP A 323 27.14 -22.09 -8.05
C ASP A 323 26.44 -21.61 -6.77
N THR A 324 25.16 -21.24 -6.90
CA THR A 324 24.41 -20.53 -5.86
C THR A 324 23.09 -21.23 -5.56
N PHE A 325 22.76 -21.35 -4.27
CA PHE A 325 21.40 -21.64 -3.83
C PHE A 325 20.51 -20.43 -4.12
N ARG A 326 19.75 -20.50 -5.23
CA ARG A 326 19.01 -19.34 -5.77
C ARG A 326 17.76 -18.89 -5.00
N PRO A 327 17.00 -19.75 -4.29
CA PRO A 327 15.91 -19.28 -3.44
C PRO A 327 16.43 -18.35 -2.32
N PRO A 328 15.53 -17.61 -1.64
CA PRO A 328 15.90 -16.90 -0.42
C PRO A 328 16.60 -17.83 0.58
N TRP A 329 17.58 -17.30 1.29
CA TRP A 329 18.34 -18.03 2.31
C TRP A 329 17.52 -18.22 3.60
N TYR A 330 17.91 -19.19 4.44
CA TYR A 330 17.33 -19.33 5.78
C TYR A 330 17.67 -18.11 6.63
N HIS A 331 16.65 -17.44 7.17
CA HIS A 331 16.75 -16.07 7.65
C HIS A 331 16.14 -15.90 9.05
N ARG A 332 16.75 -14.98 9.82
CA ARG A 332 16.22 -14.38 11.04
C ARG A 332 16.53 -12.89 10.96
N ASN A 333 15.50 -12.06 11.08
CA ASN A 333 15.60 -10.63 10.81
C ASN A 333 15.27 -9.80 12.05
N ILE A 334 15.87 -8.61 12.20
CA ILE A 334 15.40 -7.63 13.20
C ILE A 334 14.08 -6.98 12.78
N MET A 335 13.80 -6.95 11.48
CA MET A 335 12.55 -6.45 10.93
C MET A 335 11.46 -7.54 10.97
N SER A 336 10.21 -7.12 10.82
CA SER A 336 9.06 -8.02 10.68
C SER A 336 8.54 -7.99 9.25
N GLU A 337 8.33 -9.16 8.67
CA GLU A 337 8.06 -9.36 7.24
C GLU A 337 6.60 -9.82 7.05
N PHE A 338 5.74 -8.92 6.54
CA PHE A 338 4.40 -9.30 6.08
C PHE A 338 4.42 -9.48 4.57
N MET A 339 4.19 -10.68 4.07
CA MET A 339 4.17 -10.97 2.63
C MET A 339 2.75 -11.13 2.09
N GLY A 340 2.54 -10.67 0.86
CA GLY A 340 1.34 -10.93 0.06
C GLY A 340 1.66 -11.39 -1.36
N LEU A 341 0.66 -11.93 -2.06
CA LEU A 341 0.80 -12.45 -3.42
C LEU A 341 -0.30 -11.89 -4.32
N ILE A 342 0.09 -11.11 -5.34
CA ILE A 342 -0.85 -10.47 -6.27
C ILE A 342 -1.29 -11.47 -7.34
N THR A 343 -0.33 -12.10 -8.01
CA THR A 343 -0.57 -13.10 -9.06
C THR A 343 0.50 -14.19 -9.03
N GLY A 344 0.16 -15.37 -9.53
CA GLY A 344 1.13 -16.42 -9.77
C GLY A 344 1.52 -17.25 -8.56
N GLN A 345 2.79 -17.67 -8.52
CA GLN A 345 3.40 -18.47 -7.45
C GLN A 345 4.66 -17.79 -6.93
N TYR A 346 4.96 -17.93 -5.64
CA TYR A 346 6.18 -17.38 -5.04
C TYR A 346 7.29 -18.43 -4.98
N ASP A 347 8.51 -18.05 -5.38
CA ASP A 347 9.64 -18.95 -5.61
C ASP A 347 10.05 -19.79 -4.36
N ALA A 348 9.78 -19.28 -3.16
CA ALA A 348 10.15 -19.95 -1.91
C ALA A 348 9.07 -20.87 -1.33
N LYS A 349 7.88 -20.96 -1.96
CA LYS A 349 6.73 -21.74 -1.47
C LYS A 349 5.92 -22.30 -2.65
N GLU A 350 6.08 -23.59 -2.94
CA GLU A 350 5.36 -24.24 -4.05
C GLU A 350 3.86 -24.44 -3.74
N GLU A 351 3.51 -24.67 -2.47
CA GLU A 351 2.13 -24.89 -2.01
C GLU A 351 1.72 -23.99 -0.83
N GLY A 352 0.42 -23.75 -0.71
CA GLY A 352 -0.21 -23.05 0.43
C GLY A 352 -0.09 -21.51 0.45
N PHE A 353 0.76 -20.89 -0.37
CA PHE A 353 0.82 -19.43 -0.55
C PHE A 353 0.35 -19.03 -1.95
N VAL A 354 -0.93 -18.66 -2.05
CA VAL A 354 -1.64 -18.42 -3.33
C VAL A 354 -2.12 -16.97 -3.44
N PRO A 355 -2.45 -16.46 -4.65
CA PRO A 355 -2.88 -15.08 -4.85
C PRO A 355 -4.04 -14.66 -3.92
N GLY A 356 -3.84 -13.58 -3.16
CA GLY A 356 -4.76 -13.10 -2.12
C GLY A 356 -4.44 -13.61 -0.72
N GLY A 357 -3.56 -14.60 -0.57
CA GLY A 357 -3.05 -15.07 0.71
C GLY A 357 -2.03 -14.11 1.32
N ALA A 358 -1.66 -14.35 2.57
CA ALA A 358 -0.69 -13.55 3.30
C ALA A 358 0.18 -14.43 4.21
N SER A 359 1.35 -13.94 4.61
CA SER A 359 2.13 -14.56 5.69
C SER A 359 2.82 -13.52 6.54
N LEU A 360 3.11 -13.87 7.80
CA LEU A 360 3.83 -13.03 8.74
C LEU A 360 5.00 -13.82 9.33
N HIS A 361 6.21 -13.29 9.10
CA HIS A 361 7.43 -13.69 9.81
C HIS A 361 7.86 -12.52 10.70
N ASN A 362 7.53 -12.62 11.99
CA ASN A 362 7.79 -11.56 12.95
C ASN A 362 9.28 -11.48 13.31
N MET A 363 9.71 -10.35 13.89
CA MET A 363 11.12 -10.13 14.23
C MET A 363 11.75 -11.32 14.98
N MET A 364 12.95 -11.66 14.54
CA MET A 364 13.85 -12.71 15.02
C MET A 364 13.35 -14.14 14.89
N LEU A 365 12.12 -14.35 14.40
CA LEU A 365 11.60 -15.69 14.13
C LEU A 365 12.25 -16.28 12.87
N PRO A 366 12.74 -17.52 12.94
CA PRO A 366 13.40 -18.17 11.81
C PRO A 366 12.39 -18.44 10.70
N HIS A 367 12.79 -18.22 9.46
CA HIS A 367 12.02 -18.56 8.28
C HIS A 367 12.98 -18.89 7.13
N GLY A 368 12.43 -19.33 6.00
CA GLY A 368 13.21 -19.72 4.84
C GLY A 368 12.46 -20.70 3.92
N PRO A 369 13.14 -21.24 2.91
CA PRO A 369 12.58 -22.22 1.99
C PRO A 369 12.14 -23.49 2.74
N ASP A 370 11.06 -24.11 2.27
CA ASP A 370 10.63 -25.43 2.74
C ASP A 370 11.53 -26.55 2.19
N LEU A 371 11.23 -27.80 2.57
CA LEU A 371 12.01 -28.97 2.14
C LEU A 371 12.08 -29.11 0.62
N ASP A 372 10.94 -28.96 -0.07
CA ASP A 372 10.87 -29.18 -1.51
C ASP A 372 11.67 -28.12 -2.27
N ALA A 373 11.57 -26.85 -1.86
CA ALA A 373 12.40 -25.78 -2.39
C ALA A 373 13.90 -26.03 -2.12
N PHE A 374 14.26 -26.52 -0.92
CA PHE A 374 15.64 -26.85 -0.57
C PHE A 374 16.21 -27.97 -1.45
N GLU A 375 15.52 -29.11 -1.54
CA GLU A 375 15.96 -30.27 -2.32
C GLU A 375 16.06 -29.95 -3.81
N LYS A 376 15.05 -29.25 -4.35
CA LYS A 376 15.03 -28.85 -5.76
C LYS A 376 16.19 -27.91 -6.09
N ALA A 377 16.40 -26.87 -5.30
CA ALA A 377 17.42 -25.87 -5.58
C ALA A 377 18.85 -26.39 -5.35
N SER A 378 19.05 -27.26 -4.36
CA SER A 378 20.37 -27.84 -4.07
C SER A 378 20.85 -28.83 -5.14
N ASN A 379 19.91 -29.44 -5.87
CA ASN A 379 20.21 -30.44 -6.90
C ASN A 379 19.94 -29.95 -8.33
N ALA A 380 19.62 -28.66 -8.51
CA ALA A 380 19.30 -28.10 -9.82
C ALA A 380 20.54 -27.96 -10.73
N ASP A 381 20.38 -28.27 -12.01
CA ASP A 381 21.34 -27.89 -13.05
C ASP A 381 21.21 -26.39 -13.34
N LEU A 382 22.15 -25.58 -12.84
CA LEU A 382 22.07 -24.12 -12.87
C LEU A 382 22.28 -23.58 -14.29
N LYS A 383 21.20 -23.04 -14.87
CA LYS A 383 21.18 -22.32 -16.16
C LYS A 383 20.51 -20.96 -16.01
N PRO A 384 20.66 -20.02 -16.95
CA PRO A 384 19.86 -18.81 -16.96
C PRO A 384 18.36 -19.16 -17.04
N VAL A 385 17.59 -18.78 -16.01
CA VAL A 385 16.15 -19.02 -15.93
C VAL A 385 15.42 -17.69 -15.78
N LYS A 386 14.40 -17.45 -16.59
CA LYS A 386 13.49 -16.32 -16.39
C LYS A 386 12.36 -16.74 -15.47
N LEU A 387 12.30 -16.17 -14.28
CA LEU A 387 11.15 -16.27 -13.38
C LEU A 387 10.02 -15.44 -13.98
N THR A 388 8.87 -16.06 -14.21
CA THR A 388 7.70 -15.44 -14.84
C THR A 388 6.43 -15.78 -14.06
N ASN A 389 5.30 -15.16 -14.39
CA ASN A 389 4.00 -15.44 -13.79
C ASN A 389 4.05 -15.37 -12.26
N THR A 390 4.61 -14.29 -11.72
CA THR A 390 4.69 -14.04 -10.28
C THR A 390 4.73 -12.55 -10.01
N MET A 391 4.05 -12.12 -8.95
CA MET A 391 4.22 -10.82 -8.33
C MET A 391 3.86 -10.94 -6.85
N ALA A 392 4.83 -11.36 -6.04
CA ALA A 392 4.73 -11.25 -4.58
C ALA A 392 5.21 -9.87 -4.13
N PHE A 393 4.89 -9.49 -2.91
CA PHE A 393 5.40 -8.29 -2.28
C PHE A 393 5.54 -8.49 -0.77
N MET A 394 6.20 -7.54 -0.13
CA MET A 394 6.39 -7.50 1.31
C MET A 394 6.20 -6.08 1.83
N PHE A 395 5.48 -5.96 2.95
CA PHE A 395 5.55 -4.82 3.84
C PHE A 395 6.48 -5.20 5.00
N GLU A 396 7.72 -4.72 4.94
CA GLU A 396 8.71 -4.93 5.99
C GLU A 396 8.70 -3.72 6.93
N THR A 397 8.72 -3.95 8.24
CA THR A 397 8.73 -2.87 9.24
C THR A 397 9.66 -3.17 10.40
N ARG A 398 10.26 -2.14 11.00
CA ARG A 398 11.19 -2.25 12.14
C ARG A 398 10.56 -2.73 13.44
N PHE A 399 9.23 -2.77 13.51
CA PHE A 399 8.50 -3.09 14.73
C PHE A 399 7.90 -4.50 14.70
N PRO A 400 7.68 -5.12 15.87
CA PRO A 400 6.95 -6.38 15.92
C PRO A 400 5.51 -6.14 15.51
N GLN A 401 4.98 -6.97 14.62
CA GLN A 401 3.60 -6.85 14.17
C GLN A 401 2.68 -7.68 15.07
N LYS A 402 1.63 -7.05 15.63
CA LYS A 402 0.58 -7.73 16.39
C LYS A 402 -0.50 -8.21 15.44
N VAL A 403 -0.89 -9.47 15.56
CA VAL A 403 -2.01 -10.05 14.79
C VAL A 403 -3.30 -9.53 15.40
N SER A 404 -4.24 -9.09 14.57
CA SER A 404 -5.56 -8.66 15.06
C SER A 404 -6.39 -9.85 15.50
N HIS A 405 -7.37 -9.64 16.39
CA HIS A 405 -8.31 -10.69 16.78
C HIS A 405 -9.01 -11.34 15.57
N PHE A 406 -9.32 -10.56 14.52
CA PHE A 406 -9.90 -11.10 13.29
C PHE A 406 -8.96 -12.08 12.59
N ALA A 407 -7.69 -11.69 12.40
CA ALA A 407 -6.71 -12.55 11.74
C ALA A 407 -6.32 -13.75 12.60
N ALA A 408 -6.42 -13.65 13.92
CA ALA A 408 -6.21 -14.74 14.85
C ALA A 408 -7.30 -15.82 14.81
N THR A 409 -8.54 -15.45 14.46
CA THR A 409 -9.72 -16.32 14.60
C THR A 409 -10.39 -16.67 13.28
N THR A 410 -9.89 -16.15 12.14
CA THR A 410 -10.44 -16.44 10.82
C THR A 410 -10.12 -17.86 10.36
N ASP A 411 -11.09 -18.53 9.73
CA ASP A 411 -10.93 -19.83 9.06
C ASP A 411 -9.88 -19.82 7.92
N SER A 412 -9.39 -18.65 7.52
CA SER A 412 -8.32 -18.53 6.54
C SER A 412 -6.93 -18.82 7.12
N LEU A 413 -6.75 -18.78 8.45
CA LEU A 413 -5.48 -19.10 9.10
C LEU A 413 -5.13 -20.59 8.87
N GLN A 414 -3.88 -20.86 8.51
CA GLN A 414 -3.38 -22.22 8.34
C GLN A 414 -2.70 -22.71 9.62
N ASP A 415 -3.30 -23.72 10.27
CA ASP A 415 -2.79 -24.29 11.53
C ASP A 415 -1.49 -25.09 11.35
N ASP A 416 -1.21 -25.56 10.15
CA ASP A 416 -0.11 -26.47 9.80
C ASP A 416 1.09 -25.76 9.16
N TYR A 417 1.11 -24.43 9.11
CA TYR A 417 2.17 -23.71 8.38
C TYR A 417 3.58 -24.06 8.87
N ILE A 418 3.76 -24.19 10.18
CA ILE A 418 5.05 -24.54 10.79
C ILE A 418 5.58 -25.91 10.32
N ASP A 419 4.69 -26.82 9.92
CA ASP A 419 5.06 -28.18 9.54
C ASP A 419 5.75 -28.23 8.18
N CYS A 420 5.68 -27.18 7.36
CA CYS A 420 6.36 -27.13 6.06
C CYS A 420 7.90 -27.24 6.15
N TRP A 421 8.47 -26.97 7.34
CA TRP A 421 9.90 -27.14 7.61
C TRP A 421 10.23 -28.46 8.35
N GLY A 422 9.24 -29.22 8.80
CA GLY A 422 9.44 -30.42 9.63
C GLY A 422 10.20 -31.55 8.92
N GLY A 423 10.21 -31.54 7.58
CA GLY A 423 10.93 -32.52 6.76
C GLY A 423 12.44 -32.25 6.60
N LEU A 424 12.96 -31.09 7.01
CA LEU A 424 14.38 -30.74 6.86
C LEU A 424 15.26 -31.63 7.74
N LYS A 425 16.24 -32.30 7.13
CA LYS A 425 17.14 -33.25 7.81
C LYS A 425 18.55 -32.71 7.97
N LYS A 426 19.28 -33.27 8.93
CA LYS A 426 20.73 -33.07 9.03
C LYS A 426 21.42 -33.70 7.81
N GLN A 427 22.06 -32.87 7.00
CA GLN A 427 22.88 -33.29 5.84
C GLN A 427 24.39 -33.30 6.12
N PHE A 428 24.84 -32.83 7.30
CA PHE A 428 26.26 -32.70 7.63
C PHE A 428 26.97 -34.06 7.75
N ASP A 429 27.98 -34.27 6.91
CA ASP A 429 28.82 -35.49 6.81
C ASP A 429 30.30 -35.26 7.17
N GLY A 430 30.65 -34.05 7.60
CA GLY A 430 32.01 -33.70 8.00
C GLY A 430 32.49 -34.52 9.21
N THR A 431 33.76 -34.95 9.15
CA THR A 431 34.47 -35.54 10.29
C THR A 431 35.50 -34.51 10.81
N PRO A 432 35.64 -34.34 12.14
CA PRO A 432 36.52 -33.33 12.74
C PRO A 432 38.01 -33.47 12.36
#